data_AF-A0A814B6U9-F1
#
_entry.id   AF-A0A814B6U9-F1
#
_cell.length_a   1.000
_cell.length_b   1.000
_cell.length_c   1.000
_cell.angle_alpha   90.00
_cell.angle_beta   90.00
_cell.angle_gamma   90.00
#
_symmetry.space_group_name_H-M   'P 1'
#
loop_
_entity.id
_entity.type
_entity.pdbx_description
1 polymer ?
#
loop_
_entity_poly.entity_id
_entity_poly.type
_entity_poly.pdbx_seq_one_letter_code
_entity_poly.pdbx_strand_id
1 'polypeptide(L)'
;MTTPQKNNKNILPNFDNFSELDVSEINGIGNINGKILKEKGYSSTGSLLGKFLVLKKDKERFTQWLISCGIDVNNANQCFQFIKDWTDMSI
;
A
#
# COMPACT_ATOMS: atom_id res chain seq x y z
N MET A 1 -8.55 -15.42 -23.19
CA MET A 1 -8.84 -13.98 -23.34
C MET A 1 -10.10 -13.67 -22.54
N THR A 2 -9.97 -13.18 -21.32
CA THR A 2 -11.09 -12.59 -20.57
C THR A 2 -10.50 -11.65 -19.53
N THR A 3 -10.49 -10.37 -19.89
CA THR A 3 -10.42 -9.23 -18.97
C THR A 3 -11.64 -9.26 -18.04
N PRO A 4 -11.46 -9.05 -16.72
CA PRO A 4 -12.57 -8.59 -15.88
C PRO A 4 -12.48 -7.07 -15.66
N GLN A 5 -13.64 -6.45 -15.78
CA GLN A 5 -13.91 -5.01 -15.76
C GLN A 5 -13.51 -4.33 -14.45
N LYS A 6 -12.90 -3.14 -14.56
CA LYS A 6 -12.78 -2.15 -13.48
C LYS A 6 -14.16 -1.56 -13.19
N ASN A 7 -14.91 -2.19 -12.28
CA ASN A 7 -16.16 -1.65 -11.76
C ASN A 7 -15.91 -0.96 -10.41
N ASN A 8 -16.28 0.32 -10.37
CA ASN A 8 -16.24 1.20 -9.21
C ASN A 8 -17.07 0.65 -8.04
N LYS A 9 -16.47 0.62 -6.84
CA LYS A 9 -17.02 0.75 -5.46
C LYS A 9 -16.30 -0.22 -4.49
N ASN A 10 -15.34 0.31 -3.71
CA ASN A 10 -14.87 -0.26 -2.42
C ASN A 10 -14.67 -1.78 -2.35
N ILE A 11 -14.06 -2.37 -3.38
CA ILE A 11 -13.64 -3.77 -3.32
C ILE A 11 -12.27 -3.71 -2.63
N LEU A 12 -12.22 -3.92 -1.32
CA LEU A 12 -11.05 -4.55 -0.73
C LEU A 12 -11.13 -5.99 -1.25
N PRO A 13 -10.37 -6.36 -2.31
CA PRO A 13 -10.47 -7.73 -2.82
C PRO A 13 -10.12 -8.70 -1.69
N ASN A 14 -10.78 -9.86 -1.66
CA ASN A 14 -10.36 -10.96 -0.80
C ASN A 14 -8.87 -11.21 -1.07
N PHE A 15 -8.04 -10.79 -0.12
CA PHE A 15 -6.60 -10.71 -0.28
C PHE A 15 -5.94 -11.89 0.46
N ASP A 16 -6.33 -13.12 0.11
CA ASP A 16 -5.57 -14.31 0.51
C ASP A 16 -4.08 -14.17 0.11
N ASN A 17 -3.80 -13.35 -0.93
CA ASN A 17 -2.45 -13.07 -1.43
C ASN A 17 -2.04 -11.59 -1.31
N PHE A 18 -2.50 -10.84 -0.29
CA PHE A 18 -2.17 -9.41 -0.16
C PHE A 18 -0.67 -9.15 -0.32
N SER A 19 0.16 -9.97 0.33
CA SER A 19 1.60 -9.81 0.40
C SER A 19 2.33 -9.99 -0.94
N GLU A 20 1.72 -10.69 -1.89
CA GLU A 20 2.30 -11.00 -3.19
C GLU A 20 2.01 -9.93 -4.25
N LEU A 21 1.14 -8.98 -3.93
CA LEU A 21 0.76 -7.94 -4.86
C LEU A 21 1.83 -6.90 -5.05
N ASP A 22 1.74 -6.24 -6.19
CA ASP A 22 2.61 -5.13 -6.49
C ASP A 22 2.29 -3.95 -5.58
N VAL A 23 3.32 -3.26 -5.09
CA VAL A 23 3.14 -2.09 -4.24
C VAL A 23 2.32 -0.98 -4.93
N SER A 24 2.30 -0.97 -6.27
CA SER A 24 1.55 -0.02 -7.10
C SER A 24 0.04 -0.29 -7.15
N GLU A 25 -0.43 -1.41 -6.60
CA GLU A 25 -1.85 -1.75 -6.51
C GLU A 25 -2.49 -1.20 -5.22
N ILE A 26 -1.68 -0.68 -4.28
CA ILE A 26 -2.17 -0.07 -3.05
C ILE A 26 -2.80 1.28 -3.35
N ASN A 27 -3.98 1.52 -2.78
CA ASN A 27 -4.62 2.83 -2.86
C ASN A 27 -3.68 3.93 -2.29
N GLY A 28 -3.45 5.00 -3.06
CA GLY A 28 -2.48 6.04 -2.74
C GLY A 28 -1.07 5.80 -3.30
N ILE A 29 -0.72 4.57 -3.68
CA ILE A 29 0.54 4.23 -4.35
C ILE A 29 0.25 3.91 -5.82
N GLY A 30 0.21 4.93 -6.67
CA GLY A 30 0.12 4.72 -8.11
C GLY A 30 1.45 4.25 -8.72
N ASN A 31 1.47 4.02 -10.03
CA ASN A 31 2.65 3.49 -10.76
C ASN A 31 3.95 4.31 -10.55
N ILE A 32 3.84 5.63 -10.38
CA ILE A 32 4.99 6.52 -10.12
C ILE A 32 5.55 6.27 -8.70
N ASN A 33 4.68 6.34 -7.69
CA ASN A 33 5.06 6.10 -6.29
C ASN A 33 5.53 4.65 -6.08
N GLY A 34 4.93 3.71 -6.79
CA GLY A 34 5.31 2.30 -6.76
C GLY A 34 6.71 2.08 -7.35
N LYS A 35 7.08 2.79 -8.41
CA LYS A 35 8.45 2.76 -8.93
C LYS A 35 9.47 3.28 -7.91
N ILE A 36 9.17 4.40 -7.24
CA ILE A 36 10.02 4.98 -6.20
C ILE A 36 10.23 3.97 -5.04
N LEU A 37 9.16 3.30 -4.62
CA LEU A 37 9.23 2.28 -3.57
C LEU A 37 10.00 1.04 -4.02
N LYS A 38 9.83 0.59 -5.27
CA LYS A 38 10.60 -0.51 -5.88
C LYS A 38 12.10 -0.19 -5.91
N GLU A 39 12.48 1.02 -6.29
CA GLU A 39 13.89 1.47 -6.27
C GLU A 39 14.48 1.47 -4.85
N LYS A 40 13.65 1.63 -3.83
CA LYS A 40 14.03 1.52 -2.41
C LYS A 40 14.02 0.08 -1.88
N GLY A 41 13.65 -0.91 -2.71
CA GLY A 41 13.56 -2.33 -2.35
C GLY A 41 12.18 -2.78 -1.86
N TYR A 42 11.16 -1.94 -1.95
CA TYR A 42 9.77 -2.26 -1.57
C TYR A 42 8.95 -2.55 -2.82
N SER A 43 9.16 -3.73 -3.39
CA SER A 43 8.51 -4.13 -4.64
C SER A 43 7.11 -4.70 -4.45
N SER A 44 6.87 -5.35 -3.31
CA SER A 44 5.58 -5.92 -2.95
C SER A 44 4.95 -5.24 -1.74
N THR A 45 3.62 -5.32 -1.68
CA THR A 45 2.79 -5.02 -0.50
C THR A 45 3.28 -5.73 0.75
N GLY A 46 3.79 -6.97 0.65
CA GLY A 46 4.34 -7.69 1.80
C GLY A 46 5.53 -6.98 2.43
N SER A 47 6.46 -6.47 1.61
CA SER A 47 7.60 -5.68 2.10
C SER A 47 7.14 -4.37 2.77
N LEU A 48 6.13 -3.72 2.21
CA LEU A 48 5.58 -2.48 2.76
C LEU A 48 4.79 -2.73 4.07
N LEU A 49 4.04 -3.82 4.14
CA LEU A 49 3.35 -4.27 5.34
C LEU A 49 4.36 -4.57 6.45
N GLY A 50 5.48 -5.22 6.13
CA GLY A 50 6.58 -5.43 7.07
C GLY A 50 7.08 -4.11 7.67
N LYS A 51 7.27 -3.08 6.82
CA LYS A 51 7.63 -1.73 7.29
C LYS A 51 6.57 -1.11 8.20
N PHE A 52 5.30 -1.24 7.84
CA PHE A 52 4.16 -0.77 8.62
C PHE A 52 4.08 -1.42 10.01
N LEU A 53 4.30 -2.74 10.08
CA LEU A 53 4.32 -3.50 11.33
C LEU A 53 5.52 -3.16 12.21
N VAL A 54 6.72 -2.99 11.62
CA VAL A 54 7.92 -2.51 12.34
C VAL A 54 7.68 -1.14 12.98
N LEU A 55 6.92 -0.27 12.31
CA LEU A 55 6.52 1.03 12.83
C LEU A 55 5.32 0.97 13.78
N LYS A 56 4.91 -0.23 14.24
CA LYS A 56 3.81 -0.44 15.18
C LYS A 56 2.48 0.17 14.73
N LYS A 57 2.23 0.22 13.41
CA LYS A 57 1.03 0.84 12.83
C LYS A 57 0.89 2.34 13.15
N ASP A 58 1.98 3.01 13.50
CA ASP A 58 2.01 4.44 13.81
C ASP A 58 1.81 5.27 12.54
N LYS A 59 0.73 6.05 12.51
CA LYS A 59 0.33 6.87 11.36
C LYS A 59 1.37 7.91 11.01
N GLU A 60 1.83 8.67 11.99
CA GLU A 60 2.75 9.78 11.75
C GLU A 60 4.10 9.25 11.27
N ARG A 61 4.64 8.21 11.91
CA ARG A 61 5.93 7.63 11.52
C ARG A 61 5.87 7.00 10.13
N PHE A 62 4.80 6.28 9.79
CA PHE A 62 4.67 5.64 8.49
C PHE A 62 4.46 6.67 7.38
N THR A 63 3.60 7.67 7.58
CA THR A 63 3.36 8.73 6.60
C THR A 63 4.60 9.60 6.40
N GLN A 64 5.31 9.99 7.47
CA GLN A 64 6.58 10.70 7.36
C GLN A 64 7.64 9.90 6.62
N TRP A 65 7.68 8.58 6.83
CA TRP A 65 8.60 7.71 6.07
C TRP A 65 8.26 7.70 4.57
N LEU A 66 6.98 7.59 4.19
CA LEU A 66 6.56 7.67 2.79
C LEU A 66 6.90 9.05 2.17
N ILE A 67 6.70 10.13 2.93
CA ILE A 67 7.08 11.49 2.50
C ILE A 67 8.58 11.58 2.29
N SER A 68 9.39 10.99 3.17
CA SER A 68 10.84 10.89 3.01
C SER A 68 11.25 10.04 1.79
N CYS A 69 10.39 9.16 1.30
CA CYS A 69 10.59 8.46 0.03
C CYS A 69 10.26 9.33 -1.19
N GLY A 70 9.61 10.48 -1.02
CA GLY A 70 9.18 11.37 -2.10
C GLY A 70 7.70 11.22 -2.47
N ILE A 71 6.90 10.60 -1.60
CA ILE A 71 5.45 10.42 -1.82
C ILE A 71 4.70 11.61 -1.19
N ASP A 72 3.75 12.16 -1.93
CA ASP A 72 2.90 13.25 -1.45
C ASP A 72 2.12 12.88 -0.16
N VAL A 73 1.89 13.86 0.72
CA VAL A 73 1.20 13.66 2.00
C VAL A 73 -0.21 13.08 1.85
N ASN A 74 -0.95 13.44 0.81
CA ASN A 74 -2.30 12.92 0.56
C ASN A 74 -2.24 11.44 0.13
N ASN A 75 -1.27 11.11 -0.72
CA ASN A 75 -1.02 9.74 -1.16
C ASN A 75 -0.52 8.86 0.00
N ALA A 76 0.36 9.39 0.84
CA ALA A 76 0.87 8.69 2.02
C ALA A 76 -0.26 8.38 3.01
N ASN A 77 -1.17 9.33 3.25
CA ASN A 77 -2.33 9.10 4.11
C ASN A 77 -3.29 8.04 3.55
N GLN A 78 -3.58 8.08 2.24
CA GLN A 78 -4.43 7.06 1.60
C GLN A 78 -3.80 5.66 1.69
N CYS A 79 -2.49 5.55 1.43
CA CYS A 79 -1.74 4.31 1.57
C CYS A 79 -1.80 3.77 3.01
N PHE A 80 -1.58 4.63 4.01
CA PHE A 80 -1.70 4.24 5.40
C PHE A 80 -3.10 3.72 5.76
N GLN A 81 -4.15 4.44 5.37
CA GLN A 81 -5.52 4.03 5.68
C GLN A 81 -5.82 2.67 5.04
N PHE A 82 -5.46 2.48 3.77
CA PHE A 82 -5.68 1.23 3.07
C PHE A 82 -4.98 0.03 3.75
N ILE A 83 -3.70 0.17 4.10
CA ILE A 83 -2.95 -0.90 4.79
C ILE A 83 -3.51 -1.13 6.19
N LYS A 84 -3.91 -0.06 6.91
CA LYS A 84 -4.51 -0.18 8.23
C LYS A 84 -5.85 -0.93 8.17
N ASP A 85 -6.73 -0.56 7.26
CA ASP A 85 -8.04 -1.20 7.09
C ASP A 85 -7.89 -2.67 6.69
N TRP A 86 -6.93 -2.97 5.81
CA TRP A 86 -6.59 -4.36 5.48
C TRP A 86 -6.11 -5.13 6.72
N THR A 87 -5.19 -4.55 7.48
CA THR A 87 -4.63 -5.20 8.68
C THR A 87 -5.70 -5.40 9.75
N ASP A 88 -6.64 -4.48 9.91
CA ASP A 88 -7.75 -4.54 10.88
C ASP A 88 -8.78 -5.63 10.52
N MET A 89 -8.97 -5.88 9.22
CA MET A 89 -9.87 -6.94 8.76
C MET A 89 -9.22 -8.34 8.74
N SER A 90 -7.90 -8.42 8.53
CA SER A 90 -7.19 -9.71 8.33
C SER A 90 -6.41 -10.20 9.55
N ILE A 91 -6.06 -9.34 10.53
CA ILE A 91 -5.22 -9.66 11.70
C ILE A 91 -5.87 -9.17 12.99
#